data_AF-A0AAV3ZR49-F1
#
_entry.id   AF-A0AAV3ZR49-F1
#
_cell.length_a   1.000
_cell.length_b   1.000
_cell.length_c   1.000
_cell.angle_alpha   90.00
_cell.angle_beta   90.00
_cell.angle_gamma   90.00
#
_symmetry.space_group_name_H-M   'P 1'
#
loop_
_entity.id
_entity.type
_entity.pdbx_description
1 polymer ?
#
loop_
_entity_poly.entity_id
_entity_poly.type
_entity_poly.pdbx_seq_one_letter_code
_entity_poly.pdbx_strand_id
1 'polypeptide(L)'
;MRPTDVLLKTASVKKFTNYRDLGFKYKVVRIPALRDEVKSRQPKTESATCVNEMSRMMDCWKRTDFNQGACSQETETFMQCVAASKAASKEARERSAKGLPVKGSSFRPSKQVNEMLARYPQPESNLK
;
A
#
# COMPACT_ATOMS: atom_id res chain seq x y z
N MET A 1 50.73 -19.77 11.38
CA MET A 1 49.55 -20.11 10.55
C MET A 1 48.91 -18.82 10.06
N ARG A 2 49.02 -18.50 8.77
CA ARG A 2 48.26 -17.41 8.14
C ARG A 2 47.09 -18.05 7.38
N PRO A 3 45.84 -17.61 7.61
CA PRO A 3 44.65 -18.20 7.00
C PRO A 3 44.40 -17.54 5.64
N THR A 4 45.27 -17.79 4.67
CA THR A 4 45.06 -17.41 3.27
C THR A 4 45.12 -18.66 2.43
N ASP A 5 44.17 -19.57 2.62
CA ASP A 5 43.88 -20.66 1.68
C ASP A 5 42.53 -21.28 2.05
N VAL A 6 41.46 -20.48 1.91
CA VAL A 6 40.15 -21.05 1.63
C VAL A 6 39.81 -20.64 0.22
N LEU A 7 40.24 -21.48 -0.72
CA LEU A 7 39.72 -21.52 -2.08
C LEU A 7 38.19 -21.56 -1.99
N LEU A 8 37.54 -20.41 -2.15
CA LEU A 8 36.15 -20.36 -2.54
C LEU A 8 36.07 -21.01 -3.93
N LYS A 9 35.86 -22.32 -3.95
CA LYS A 9 35.18 -22.97 -5.08
C LYS A 9 33.80 -22.34 -5.14
N THR A 10 33.70 -21.23 -5.86
CA THR A 10 32.46 -20.75 -6.43
C THR A 10 32.03 -21.84 -7.41
N ALA A 11 31.32 -22.84 -6.89
CA ALA A 11 30.53 -23.70 -7.75
C ALA A 11 29.68 -22.73 -8.58
N SER A 12 29.92 -22.70 -9.89
CA SER A 12 29.11 -21.95 -10.85
C SER A 12 27.67 -22.32 -10.53
N VAL A 13 26.93 -21.39 -9.92
CA VAL A 13 25.50 -21.54 -9.72
C VAL A 13 24.98 -21.80 -11.12
N LYS A 14 24.61 -23.06 -11.40
CA LYS A 14 24.05 -23.43 -12.70
C LYS A 14 22.99 -22.38 -12.96
N LYS A 15 23.23 -21.52 -13.96
CA LYS A 15 22.28 -20.48 -14.34
C LYS A 15 20.95 -21.19 -14.41
N PHE A 16 19.92 -20.65 -13.77
CA PHE A 16 18.58 -21.21 -13.76
C PHE A 16 18.07 -21.29 -15.21
N THR A 17 18.43 -22.35 -15.94
CA THR A 17 18.32 -22.47 -17.40
C THR A 17 17.14 -23.32 -17.85
N ASN A 18 16.34 -23.84 -16.92
CA ASN A 18 15.07 -24.49 -17.27
C ASN A 18 13.95 -23.47 -17.53
N TYR A 19 14.20 -22.42 -18.31
CA TYR A 19 13.13 -21.59 -18.87
C TYR A 19 12.74 -22.18 -20.22
N ARG A 20 11.57 -22.81 -20.29
CA ARG A 20 11.00 -23.32 -21.55
C ARG A 20 10.42 -22.13 -22.31
N ASP A 21 10.85 -21.91 -23.54
CA ASP A 21 10.26 -20.87 -24.39
C ASP A 21 8.87 -21.33 -24.84
N LEU A 22 7.84 -20.69 -24.28
CA LEU A 22 6.43 -20.99 -24.52
C LEU A 22 5.82 -20.11 -25.64
N GLY A 23 6.65 -19.35 -26.39
CA GLY A 23 6.19 -18.49 -27.47
C GLY A 23 5.58 -17.15 -27.01
N PHE A 24 5.81 -16.76 -25.75
CA PHE A 24 5.43 -15.45 -25.25
C PHE A 24 6.47 -14.40 -25.63
N LYS A 25 6.00 -13.19 -25.97
CA LYS A 25 6.88 -12.03 -26.27
C LYS A 25 7.87 -11.70 -25.13
N TYR A 26 7.51 -12.02 -23.89
CA TYR A 26 8.30 -11.73 -22.70
C TYR A 26 8.52 -12.98 -21.86
N LYS A 27 9.59 -12.97 -21.05
CA LYS A 27 9.89 -14.06 -20.11
C LYS A 27 8.82 -14.16 -19.01
N VAL A 28 8.07 -15.24 -19.01
CA VAL A 28 6.98 -15.52 -18.07
C VAL A 28 7.53 -16.24 -16.83
N VAL A 29 7.77 -15.50 -15.75
CA VAL A 29 8.39 -16.07 -14.52
C VAL A 29 7.40 -16.94 -13.72
N ARG A 30 6.11 -16.69 -13.85
CA ARG A 30 5.03 -17.43 -13.17
C ARG A 30 4.02 -17.89 -14.20
N ILE A 31 3.42 -19.05 -13.99
CA ILE A 31 2.37 -19.59 -14.85
C ILE A 31 1.27 -18.52 -15.02
N PRO A 32 0.84 -18.22 -16.27
CA PRO A 32 -0.15 -17.19 -16.55
C PRO A 32 -1.57 -17.69 -16.26
N ALA A 33 -1.81 -18.10 -15.02
CA ALA A 33 -3.08 -18.59 -14.52
C ALA A 33 -3.66 -17.63 -13.46
N LEU A 34 -4.98 -17.51 -13.42
CA LEU A 34 -5.65 -16.75 -12.37
C LEU A 34 -5.53 -17.48 -11.03
N ARG A 35 -5.43 -16.71 -9.95
CA ARG A 35 -5.53 -17.21 -8.57
C ARG A 35 -6.95 -17.02 -8.05
N ASP A 36 -7.25 -17.73 -6.97
CA ASP A 36 -8.54 -17.62 -6.25
C ASP A 36 -8.58 -16.43 -5.27
N GLU A 37 -7.56 -15.59 -5.28
CA GLU A 37 -7.47 -14.42 -4.42
C GLU A 37 -6.95 -13.20 -5.19
N VAL A 38 -7.49 -12.05 -4.80
CA VAL A 38 -7.00 -10.73 -5.18
C VAL A 38 -6.27 -10.12 -4.01
N LYS A 39 -5.19 -9.39 -4.31
CA LYS A 39 -4.41 -8.67 -3.31
C LYS A 39 -5.30 -7.68 -2.54
N SER A 40 -5.28 -7.77 -1.21
CA SER A 40 -5.97 -6.78 -0.38
C SER A 40 -5.33 -5.40 -0.55
N ARG A 41 -6.12 -4.41 -0.96
CA ARG A 41 -5.70 -3.00 -1.03
C ARG A 41 -6.28 -2.24 0.14
N GLN A 42 -5.42 -1.68 0.99
CA GLN A 42 -5.83 -0.67 1.95
C GLN A 42 -5.92 0.68 1.23
N PRO A 43 -6.99 1.47 1.43
CA PRO A 43 -7.03 2.82 0.94
C PRO A 43 -5.91 3.61 1.64
N LYS A 44 -4.94 4.07 0.85
CA LYS A 44 -3.90 4.99 1.33
C LYS A 44 -4.25 6.37 0.79
N THR A 45 -4.26 7.36 1.66
CA THR A 45 -4.36 8.76 1.23
C THR A 45 -3.08 9.13 0.50
N GLU A 46 -3.19 9.66 -0.72
CA GLU A 46 -2.02 10.02 -1.54
C GLU A 46 -1.34 11.31 -1.04
N SER A 47 -2.09 12.18 -0.37
CA SER A 47 -1.60 13.45 0.17
C SER A 47 -1.76 13.54 1.69
N ALA A 48 -0.95 14.39 2.31
CA ALA A 48 -1.16 14.83 3.68
C ALA A 48 -2.42 15.72 3.73
N THR A 49 -3.31 15.48 4.68
CA THR A 49 -4.67 16.07 4.67
C THR A 49 -4.75 17.52 5.13
N CYS A 50 -3.89 17.95 6.05
CA CYS A 50 -3.99 19.25 6.74
C CYS A 50 -2.81 20.18 6.40
N VAL A 51 -2.33 20.14 5.16
CA VAL A 51 -1.15 20.91 4.72
C VAL A 51 -1.44 22.41 4.65
N ASN A 52 -2.66 22.80 4.27
CA ASN A 52 -3.05 24.20 4.12
C ASN A 52 -3.17 24.92 5.48
N GLU A 53 -3.71 24.23 6.47
CA GLU A 53 -3.84 24.74 7.83
C GLU A 53 -2.47 24.80 8.50
N MET A 54 -1.61 23.81 8.21
CA MET A 54 -0.22 23.81 8.65
C MET A 54 0.55 25.00 8.07
N SER A 55 0.42 25.31 6.78
CA SER A 55 1.13 26.45 6.19
C SER A 55 0.71 27.79 6.82
N ARG A 56 -0.59 27.99 7.06
CA ARG A 56 -1.10 29.22 7.71
C ARG A 56 -0.57 29.40 9.13
N MET A 57 -0.55 28.33 9.92
CA MET A 57 0.02 28.34 11.27
C MET A 57 1.51 28.69 11.24
N MET A 58 2.28 28.10 10.31
CA MET A 58 3.71 28.38 10.16
C MET A 58 3.97 29.81 9.70
N ASP A 59 3.12 30.36 8.83
CA ASP A 59 3.21 31.76 8.40
C ASP A 59 2.95 32.72 9.57
N CYS A 60 1.98 32.40 10.45
CA CYS A 60 1.73 33.19 11.65
C CYS A 60 2.93 33.13 12.60
N TRP A 61 3.44 31.92 12.89
CA TRP A 61 4.60 31.74 13.75
C TRP A 61 5.83 32.50 13.25
N LYS A 62 6.05 32.56 11.94
CA LYS A 62 7.16 33.31 11.35
C LYS A 62 7.05 34.82 11.58
N ARG A 63 5.83 35.36 11.71
CA ARG A 63 5.59 36.80 11.94
C ARG A 63 5.63 37.18 13.42
N THR A 64 5.43 36.23 14.33
CA THR A 64 5.27 36.46 15.77
C THR A 64 6.37 35.82 16.61
N ASP A 65 7.50 35.46 15.99
CA ASP A 65 8.62 34.74 16.62
C ASP A 65 8.17 33.48 17.37
N PHE A 66 7.28 32.72 16.73
CA PHE A 66 6.73 31.45 17.24
C PHE A 66 5.94 31.58 18.55
N ASN A 67 5.40 32.77 18.85
CA ASN A 67 4.51 32.95 19.98
C ASN A 67 3.15 32.27 19.72
N GLN A 68 2.91 31.15 20.40
CA GLN A 68 1.67 30.38 20.26
C GLN A 68 0.42 31.16 20.67
N GLY A 69 0.50 32.06 21.64
CA GLY A 69 -0.64 32.85 22.09
C GLY A 69 -1.15 33.80 20.99
N ALA A 70 -0.22 34.37 20.21
CA ALA A 70 -0.52 35.25 19.10
C ALA A 70 -1.12 34.51 17.89
N CYS A 71 -0.88 33.20 17.76
CA CYS A 71 -1.35 32.35 16.66
C CYS A 71 -2.35 31.26 17.12
N SER A 72 -3.11 31.56 18.17
CA SER A 72 -4.05 30.62 18.78
C SER A 72 -5.14 30.17 17.80
N GLN A 73 -5.66 31.11 17.01
CA GLN A 73 -6.68 30.83 16.00
C GLN A 73 -6.19 29.84 14.94
N GLU A 74 -5.01 30.07 14.36
CA GLU A 74 -4.41 29.22 13.32
C GLU A 74 -4.11 27.82 13.90
N THR A 75 -3.66 27.76 15.14
CA THR A 75 -3.38 26.50 15.84
C THR A 75 -4.67 25.71 16.07
N GLU A 76 -5.76 26.35 16.50
CA GLU A 76 -7.06 25.71 16.67
C GLU A 76 -7.60 25.16 15.35
N THR A 77 -7.52 25.95 14.26
CA THR A 77 -7.99 25.48 12.94
C THR A 77 -7.21 24.26 12.45
N PHE A 78 -5.89 24.23 12.64
CA PHE A 78 -5.08 23.06 12.32
C PHE A 78 -5.47 21.83 13.15
N MET A 79 -5.65 22.01 14.46
CA MET A 79 -6.03 20.90 15.35
C MET A 79 -7.42 20.33 15.01
N GLN A 80 -8.36 21.19 14.62
CA GLN A 80 -9.67 20.75 14.12
C GLN A 80 -9.55 19.90 12.85
N CYS A 81 -8.73 20.32 11.88
CA CYS A 81 -8.45 19.50 10.70
C CYS A 81 -7.83 18.15 11.06
N VAL A 82 -6.85 18.14 11.98
CA VAL A 82 -6.19 16.90 12.43
C VAL A 82 -7.17 15.96 13.09
N ALA A 83 -8.06 16.47 13.95
CA ALA A 83 -9.09 15.67 14.61
C ALA A 83 -10.06 15.05 13.59
N ALA A 84 -10.54 15.86 12.63
CA ALA A 84 -11.42 15.39 11.57
C ALA A 84 -10.75 14.33 10.68
N SER A 85 -9.49 14.55 10.30
CA SER A 85 -8.71 13.60 9.49
C SER A 85 -8.48 12.28 10.21
N LYS A 86 -8.15 12.31 11.51
CA LYS A 86 -8.00 11.11 12.34
C LYS A 86 -9.31 10.32 12.43
N ALA A 87 -10.44 11.01 12.65
CA ALA A 87 -11.75 10.37 12.69
C ALA A 87 -12.10 9.71 11.35
N ALA A 88 -11.94 10.43 10.23
CA ALA A 88 -12.22 9.93 8.89
C ALA A 88 -11.33 8.72 8.53
N SER A 89 -10.03 8.75 8.89
CA SER A 89 -9.10 7.64 8.67
C SER A 89 -9.50 6.39 9.45
N LYS A 90 -9.92 6.56 10.71
CA LYS A 90 -10.40 5.45 11.54
C LYS A 90 -11.65 4.82 10.95
N GLU A 91 -12.63 5.64 10.55
CA GLU A 91 -13.85 5.14 9.89
C GLU A 91 -13.54 4.42 8.58
N ALA A 92 -12.65 4.96 7.75
CA ALA A 92 -12.25 4.33 6.49
C ALA A 92 -11.59 2.96 6.74
N ARG A 93 -10.75 2.85 7.77
CA ARG A 93 -10.12 1.58 8.17
C ARG A 93 -11.15 0.57 8.68
N GLU A 94 -12.09 0.99 9.51
CA GLU A 94 -13.16 0.12 10.03
C GLU A 94 -14.07 -0.37 8.90
N ARG A 95 -14.45 0.50 7.96
CA ARG A 95 -15.24 0.11 6.77
C ARG A 95 -14.48 -0.88 5.89
N SER A 96 -13.18 -0.65 5.68
CA SER A 96 -12.32 -1.54 4.90
C SER A 96 -12.19 -2.91 5.57
N ALA A 97 -12.04 -2.96 6.90
CA ALA A 97 -12.00 -4.21 7.66
C ALA A 97 -13.31 -5.01 7.56
N LYS A 98 -14.45 -4.30 7.56
CA LYS A 98 -15.77 -4.89 7.34
C LYS A 98 -16.02 -5.30 5.88
N GLY A 99 -15.19 -4.84 4.93
CA GLY A 99 -15.37 -5.14 3.50
C GLY A 99 -16.55 -4.39 2.88
N LEU A 100 -16.93 -3.25 3.45
CA LEU A 100 -18.05 -2.43 2.96
C LEU A 100 -17.62 -1.60 1.74
N PRO A 101 -18.46 -1.50 0.70
CA PRO A 101 -18.15 -0.68 -0.47
C PRO A 101 -18.11 0.80 -0.10
N VAL A 102 -17.21 1.55 -0.72
CA VAL A 102 -17.16 3.01 -0.62
C VAL A 102 -18.34 3.58 -1.41
N LYS A 103 -19.12 4.49 -0.79
CA LYS A 103 -20.25 5.14 -1.47
C LYS A 103 -19.76 5.87 -2.74
N GLY A 104 -20.40 5.60 -3.87
CA GLY A 104 -20.02 6.17 -5.18
C GLY A 104 -18.88 5.45 -5.91
N SER A 105 -18.26 4.43 -5.30
CA SER A 105 -17.29 3.56 -5.99
C SER A 105 -18.01 2.45 -6.75
N SER A 106 -17.70 2.29 -8.04
CA SER A 106 -18.12 1.11 -8.82
C SER A 106 -17.34 -0.16 -8.43
N PHE A 107 -16.14 -0.01 -7.86
CA PHE A 107 -15.28 -1.13 -7.50
C PHE A 107 -15.70 -1.80 -6.18
N ARG A 108 -15.67 -3.14 -6.15
CA ARG A 108 -15.95 -3.96 -4.96
C ARG A 108 -14.71 -4.09 -4.06
N PRO A 109 -14.86 -4.07 -2.72
CA PRO A 109 -13.75 -4.31 -1.82
C PRO A 109 -13.12 -5.69 -2.03
N SER A 110 -11.79 -5.75 -1.99
CA SER A 110 -11.02 -7.01 -2.15
C SER A 110 -11.51 -8.15 -1.26
N LYS A 111 -11.95 -7.87 -0.02
CA LYS A 111 -12.53 -8.87 0.89
C LYS A 111 -13.79 -9.53 0.30
N GLN A 112 -14.68 -8.73 -0.29
CA GLN A 112 -15.91 -9.23 -0.92
C GLN A 112 -15.58 -10.05 -2.19
N VAL A 113 -14.59 -9.60 -2.97
CA VAL A 113 -14.13 -10.32 -4.15
C VAL A 113 -13.51 -11.66 -3.77
N ASN A 114 -12.66 -11.70 -2.74
CA ASN A 114 -12.02 -12.93 -2.28
C ASN A 114 -13.03 -13.91 -1.68
N GLU A 115 -14.08 -13.42 -0.99
CA GLU A 115 -15.17 -14.28 -0.54
C GLU A 115 -15.92 -14.91 -1.72
N MET A 116 -16.15 -14.15 -2.79
CA MET A 116 -16.77 -14.65 -4.01
C MET A 116 -15.88 -15.67 -4.74
N LEU A 117 -14.58 -15.39 -4.85
CA LEU A 117 -13.62 -16.29 -5.50
C LEU A 117 -13.42 -17.59 -4.70
N ALA A 118 -13.47 -17.53 -3.37
CA ALA A 118 -13.42 -18.73 -2.53
C ALA A 118 -14.61 -19.69 -2.77
N ARG A 119 -15.77 -19.17 -3.20
CA ARG A 119 -16.93 -19.99 -3.55
C ARG A 119 -16.81 -20.61 -4.96
N TYR A 120 -16.05 -19.97 -5.84
CA TYR A 120 -15.88 -20.38 -7.24
C TYR A 120 -14.39 -20.39 -7.62
N PRO A 121 -13.61 -21.36 -7.11
CA PRO A 121 -12.19 -21.44 -7.39
C PRO A 121 -11.92 -21.81 -8.85
N GLN A 122 -10.76 -21.41 -9.34
CA GLN A 122 -10.26 -21.77 -10.66
C GLN A 122 -9.94 -23.27 -10.71
N PRO A 123 -10.17 -23.95 -11.85
CA PRO A 123 -9.83 -25.36 -11.98
C PRO A 123 -8.31 -25.56 -11.97
N GLU A 124 -7.86 -26.62 -11.28
CA GLU A 124 -6.45 -27.05 -11.17
C GLU A 124 -5.77 -27.30 -12.54
N SER A 125 -6.57 -27.48 -13.60
CA SER A 125 -6.07 -27.59 -14.97
C SER A 125 -5.30 -26.37 -15.44
N ASN A 126 -5.55 -25.19 -14.86
CA ASN A 126 -4.89 -23.95 -15.23
C ASN A 126 -3.47 -23.83 -14.66
N LEU A 127 -3.08 -24.65 -13.68
CA LEU A 127 -1.78 -24.59 -13.00
C LEU A 127 -0.70 -25.49 -13.64
N LYS A 128 -1.02 -26.17 -14.76
CA LYS A 128 -0.13 -27.12 -15.45
C LYS A 128 0.63 -26.49 -16.60
#